data_AF-A0A6I1WNI9-F1
#
_entry.id   AF-A0A6I1WNI9-F1
#
_cell.length_a   1.000
_cell.length_b   1.000
_cell.length_c   1.000
_cell.angle_alpha   90.00
_cell.angle_beta   90.00
_cell.angle_gamma   90.00
#
_symmetry.space_group_name_H-M   'P 1'
#
loop_
_entity.id
_entity.type
_entity.pdbx_description
1 polymer ?
#
loop_
_entity_poly.entity_id
_entity_poly.type
_entity_poly.pdbx_seq_one_letter_code
_entity_poly.pdbx_strand_id
1 'polypeptide(L)'
;MALSVRRFTGDSGERHAILVDEAGMPLFYPTLWVTVILRGGARAVNTIHNALNAIKCLYAWQDAYALDVEQRFSKGAFLKANEVHA
;
A
#
# COMPACT_ATOMS: atom_id res chain seq x y z
N MET A 1 -2.09 5.11 12.67
CA MET A 1 -0.79 5.33 11.97
C MET A 1 -0.95 6.35 10.82
N ALA A 2 -0.21 7.46 10.81
CA ALA A 2 -0.36 8.48 9.76
C ALA A 2 0.50 8.18 8.52
N LEU A 3 -0.09 7.42 7.60
CA LEU A 3 0.53 7.06 6.33
C LEU A 3 0.39 8.14 5.25
N SER A 4 1.38 8.26 4.37
CA SER A 4 1.31 9.16 3.21
C SER A 4 1.89 8.55 1.94
N VAL A 5 1.32 8.90 0.78
CA VAL A 5 1.89 8.51 -0.51
C VAL A 5 2.84 9.61 -0.96
N ARG A 6 4.12 9.27 -1.17
CA ARG A 6 5.14 10.20 -1.66
C ARG A 6 5.51 9.87 -3.09
N ARG A 7 5.60 10.91 -3.91
CA ARG A 7 6.10 10.85 -5.29
C ARG A 7 7.52 11.37 -5.35
N PHE A 8 8.34 10.76 -6.19
CA PHE A 8 9.69 11.23 -6.48
C PHE A 8 10.08 10.84 -7.91
N THR A 9 11.13 11.48 -8.40
CA THR A 9 11.73 11.18 -9.70
C THR A 9 13.13 10.65 -9.43
N GLY A 10 13.44 9.47 -9.94
CA GLY A 10 14.80 8.90 -9.84
C GLY A 10 15.76 9.60 -10.80
N ASP A 11 17.05 9.29 -10.66
CA ASP A 11 18.11 9.92 -11.47
C ASP A 11 17.96 9.64 -12.98
N SER A 12 17.28 8.56 -13.35
CA SER A 12 16.93 8.23 -14.74
C SER A 12 15.80 9.09 -15.33
N GLY A 13 15.16 9.95 -14.52
CA GLY A 13 13.93 10.66 -14.88
C GLY A 13 12.66 9.82 -14.68
N GLU A 14 12.78 8.57 -14.24
CA GLU A 14 11.62 7.72 -13.97
C GLU A 14 10.84 8.21 -12.75
N ARG A 15 9.52 8.29 -12.89
CA ARG A 15 8.62 8.76 -11.83
C ARG A 15 8.09 7.59 -11.01
N HIS A 16 8.29 7.66 -9.70
CA HIS A 16 7.86 6.66 -8.74
C HIS A 16 6.87 7.24 -7.73
N ALA A 17 6.12 6.34 -7.10
CA ALA A 17 5.32 6.63 -5.92
C ALA A 17 5.48 5.48 -4.92
N ILE A 18 5.55 5.81 -3.64
CA ILE A 18 5.68 4.85 -2.53
C ILE A 18 4.79 5.27 -1.36
N LEU A 19 4.38 4.31 -0.54
CA LEU A 19 3.65 4.56 0.70
C LEU A 19 4.65 4.56 1.86
N VAL A 20 4.66 5.65 2.63
CA VAL A 20 5.62 5.86 3.71
C VAL A 20 4.92 6.07 5.05
N ASP A 21 5.63 5.75 6.12
CA ASP A 21 5.27 6.09 7.49
C ASP A 21 5.57 7.55 7.85
N GLU A 22 5.37 7.88 9.12
CA GLU A 22 5.56 9.23 9.68
C GLU A 22 7.03 9.69 9.65
N ALA A 23 7.97 8.75 9.73
CA ALA A 23 9.41 9.04 9.57
C ALA A 23 9.79 9.21 8.09
N GLY A 24 8.86 8.99 7.17
CA GLY A 24 9.10 9.00 5.73
C GLY A 24 9.74 7.72 5.22
N MET A 25 9.78 6.65 6.03
CA MET A 25 10.31 5.36 5.63
C MET A 25 9.29 4.59 4.79
N PRO A 26 9.70 3.99 3.66
CA PRO A 26 8.80 3.20 2.82
C PRO A 26 8.31 1.95 3.55
N LEU A 27 7.01 1.67 3.46
CA LEU A 27 6.48 0.38 3.90
C LEU A 27 6.99 -0.73 2.98
N PHE A 28 7.55 -1.79 3.56
CA PHE A 28 8.27 -2.83 2.82
C PHE A 28 7.41 -3.50 1.74
N TYR A 29 6.31 -4.17 2.12
CA TYR A 29 5.50 -4.93 1.15
C TYR A 29 4.81 -4.06 0.09
N PRO A 30 4.19 -2.91 0.44
CA PRO A 30 3.64 -2.01 -0.58
C PRO A 30 4.71 -1.52 -1.56
N THR A 31 5.90 -1.17 -1.06
CA THR A 31 7.01 -0.69 -1.91
C THR A 31 7.54 -1.78 -2.83
N LEU A 32 7.73 -3.00 -2.32
CA LEU A 32 8.14 -4.16 -3.12
C LEU A 32 7.14 -4.45 -4.22
N TRP A 33 5.85 -4.53 -3.88
CA TRP A 33 4.78 -4.84 -4.82
C TRP A 33 4.66 -3.78 -5.93
N VAL A 34 4.64 -2.49 -5.60
CA VAL A 34 4.54 -1.45 -6.65
C VAL A 34 5.78 -1.40 -7.53
N THR A 35 6.96 -1.70 -6.99
CA THR A 35 8.21 -1.72 -7.76
C THR A 35 8.22 -2.88 -8.76
N VAL A 36 7.90 -4.10 -8.30
CA VAL A 36 8.00 -5.30 -9.14
C VAL A 36 6.81 -5.42 -10.09
N ILE A 37 5.59 -5.25 -9.58
CA ILE A 37 4.37 -5.58 -10.34
C ILE A 37 3.86 -4.39 -11.15
N LEU A 38 3.69 -3.22 -10.52
CA LEU A 38 3.09 -2.08 -11.22
C LEU A 38 4.12 -1.32 -12.04
N ARG A 39 5.27 -1.00 -11.45
CA ARG A 39 6.33 -0.25 -12.11
C ARG A 39 6.98 -1.11 -13.19
N GLY A 40 7.38 -2.34 -12.85
CA GLY A 40 7.86 -3.35 -13.79
C GLY A 40 6.85 -3.70 -14.90
N GLY A 41 5.55 -3.61 -14.61
CA GLY A 41 4.48 -3.73 -15.62
C GLY A 41 4.18 -2.45 -16.42
N ALA A 42 5.10 -1.47 -16.44
CA ALA A 42 4.98 -0.21 -17.18
C ALA A 42 3.70 0.62 -16.90
N ARG A 43 3.07 0.46 -15.71
CA ARG A 43 1.85 1.22 -15.36
C ARG A 43 2.11 2.70 -15.13
N ALA A 44 1.20 3.58 -15.53
CA ALA A 44 1.39 5.02 -15.30
C ALA A 44 1.58 5.34 -13.80
N VAL A 45 2.39 6.36 -13.47
CA VAL A 45 2.65 6.74 -12.07
C VAL A 45 1.35 7.10 -11.32
N ASN A 46 0.35 7.63 -12.03
CA ASN A 46 -0.97 7.89 -11.46
C ASN A 46 -1.71 6.60 -11.07
N THR A 47 -1.57 5.53 -11.86
CA THR A 47 -2.11 4.20 -11.52
C THR A 47 -1.44 3.65 -10.27
N ILE A 48 -0.11 3.75 -10.16
CA ILE A 48 0.64 3.34 -8.97
C ILE A 48 0.17 4.14 -7.75
N HIS A 49 0.06 5.46 -7.89
CA HIS A 49 -0.40 6.33 -6.82
C HIS A 49 -1.82 5.98 -6.34
N ASN A 50 -2.74 5.68 -7.26
CA ASN A 50 -4.10 5.26 -6.89
C ASN A 50 -4.11 3.93 -6.15
N ALA A 51 -3.32 2.95 -6.61
CA ALA A 51 -3.17 1.68 -5.92
C ALA A 51 -2.61 1.83 -4.49
N LEU A 52 -1.60 2.70 -4.31
CA LEU A 52 -1.06 2.99 -2.98
C LEU A 52 -2.06 3.70 -2.06
N ASN A 53 -2.93 4.57 -2.60
CA ASN A 53 -3.99 5.18 -1.81
C ASN A 53 -5.07 4.15 -1.41
N ALA A 54 -5.37 3.16 -2.25
CA ALA A 54 -6.23 2.04 -1.87
C ALA A 54 -5.61 1.22 -0.72
N ILE A 55 -4.31 0.91 -0.80
CA ILE A 55 -3.58 0.23 0.28
C ILE A 55 -3.54 1.10 1.55
N LYS A 56 -3.31 2.40 1.43
CA LYS A 56 -3.39 3.33 2.56
C LYS A 56 -4.77 3.28 3.25
N CYS A 57 -5.85 3.25 2.46
CA CYS A 57 -7.20 3.10 2.99
C CYS A 57 -7.37 1.77 3.75
N LEU A 58 -6.83 0.67 3.22
CA LEU A 58 -6.83 -0.63 3.89
C LEU A 58 -6.10 -0.60 5.25
N TYR A 59 -4.96 0.10 5.35
CA TYR A 59 -4.28 0.30 6.64
C TYR A 59 -5.11 1.15 7.62
N ALA A 60 -5.76 2.21 7.14
CA ALA A 60 -6.63 3.03 7.99
C ALA A 60 -7.84 2.22 8.51
N TRP A 61 -8.42 1.38 7.66
CA TRP A 61 -9.47 0.44 8.05
C TRP A 61 -8.96 -0.58 9.09
N GLN A 62 -7.79 -1.18 8.88
CA GLN A 62 -7.18 -2.08 9.87
C GLN A 62 -6.99 -1.42 11.23
N ASP A 63 -6.49 -0.18 11.26
CA ASP A 63 -6.31 0.61 12.48
C ASP A 63 -7.65 0.87 13.19
N ALA A 64 -8.68 1.28 12.44
CA ALA A 64 -10.01 1.58 12.99
C ALA A 64 -10.72 0.36 13.60
N TYR A 65 -10.49 -0.84 13.06
CA TYR A 65 -11.12 -2.08 13.52
C TYR A 65 -10.19 -2.95 14.38
N ALA A 66 -8.98 -2.47 14.70
CA ALA A 66 -7.94 -3.23 15.40
C ALA A 66 -7.67 -4.61 14.77
N LEU A 67 -7.54 -4.64 13.44
CA LEU A 67 -7.30 -5.84 12.65
C LEU A 67 -5.90 -5.83 12.04
N ASP A 68 -5.30 -7.02 11.95
CA ASP A 68 -4.08 -7.25 11.17
C ASP A 68 -4.36 -8.31 10.10
N VAL A 69 -4.57 -7.86 8.87
CA VAL A 69 -4.88 -8.71 7.71
C VAL A 69 -3.69 -9.57 7.32
N GLU A 70 -2.48 -9.04 7.41
CA GLU A 70 -1.26 -9.79 7.07
C GLU A 70 -1.09 -10.99 8.03
N GLN A 71 -1.17 -10.72 9.33
CA GLN A 71 -1.08 -11.76 10.35
C GLN A 71 -2.24 -12.76 10.27
N ARG A 72 -3.45 -12.32 9.94
CA ARG A 72 -4.61 -13.21 9.77
C ARG A 72 -4.45 -14.11 8.54
N PHE A 73 -4.10 -13.54 7.39
CA PHE A 73 -3.98 -14.29 6.14
C PHE A 73 -2.83 -15.29 6.19
N SER A 74 -1.72 -14.96 6.86
CA SER A 74 -0.63 -15.93 7.09
C SER A 74 -1.05 -17.15 7.92
N LYS A 75 -2.14 -17.05 8.69
CA LYS A 75 -2.76 -18.15 9.44
C LYS A 75 -3.95 -18.80 8.71
N GLY A 76 -4.25 -18.39 7.48
CA GLY A 76 -5.43 -18.83 6.73
C GLY A 76 -6.75 -18.30 7.28
N ALA A 77 -6.72 -17.27 8.15
CA ALA A 77 -7.92 -16.68 8.72
C ALA A 77 -8.44 -15.55 7.80
N PHE A 78 -9.43 -15.85 6.97
CA PHE A 78 -10.02 -14.88 6.04
C PHE A 78 -10.88 -13.82 6.72
N LEU A 79 -11.23 -12.77 5.96
CA LEU A 79 -12.20 -11.77 6.36
C LEU A 79 -13.60 -12.37 6.47
N LYS A 80 -14.39 -11.88 7.43
CA LYS A 80 -15.80 -12.22 7.62
C LYS A 80 -16.69 -11.34 6.74
N ALA A 81 -17.92 -11.76 6.49
CA ALA A 81 -18.86 -11.00 5.66
C ALA A 81 -19.09 -9.56 6.17
N ASN A 82 -19.16 -9.37 7.49
CA ASN A 82 -19.30 -8.06 8.12
C ASN A 82 -18.03 -7.20 8.07
N GLU A 83 -16.89 -7.75 7.66
CA GLU A 83 -15.63 -7.01 7.47
C GLU A 83 -15.47 -6.53 6.01
N VAL A 84 -16.34 -7.00 5.09
CA VAL A 84 -16.31 -6.66 3.66
C VAL A 84 -17.52 -5.81 3.23
N HIS A 85 -18.69 -6.06 3.83
CA HIS A 85 -19.95 -5.42 3.44
C HIS A 85 -20.44 -4.32 4.40
N ALA A 86 -19.66 -3.97 5.42
CA ALA A 86 -20.03 -2.95 6.41
C ALA A 86 -19.97 -1.53 5.85
#